data_AF-A0A225VL27-F1
#
_entry.id   AF-A0A225VL27-F1
#
_cell.length_a   1.000
_cell.length_b   1.000
_cell.length_c   1.000
_cell.angle_alpha   90.00
_cell.angle_beta   90.00
_cell.angle_gamma   90.00
#
_symmetry.space_group_name_H-M   'P 1'
#
loop_
_entity.id
_entity.type
_entity.pdbx_description
1 polymer ?
#
loop_
_entity_poly.entity_id
_entity_poly.type
_entity_poly.pdbx_seq_one_letter_code
_entity_poly.pdbx_strand_id
1 'polypeptide(L)'
;MEALGRLAVGLHLQPAIRGNRRVQELVDAADSVESIYSATIYQSPAQQPAPTEHEGTLRGYVHAAQSAQKAAEGRLLTEIGLRENAESLLRSCHQEFAALRKTVENAQALTAHYKAVSYKFEANIDHTEVLARSENRVRAAEDTVADLNRQLKHTKSAFMAKIAAKTTQVANLSATLAISHIVDDSAEGKASRRCSELLERNRRLMTANRTLRTRVKLVQLDPDVLVLVTEGYSTGEIDWNMLEVCENTKDVLRDEYLNADPATSRDSLAELLARAGFDAERGESAGHVDPKKISADNRQRATNADVLEEDVVMEDHQDEAPVSKTSKLRRLKRSALFD
;
A
#
# COMPACT_ATOMS: atom_id res chain seq x y z
N MET A 1 42.48 143.97 -44.45
CA MET A 1 42.09 142.85 -45.34
C MET A 1 42.72 141.51 -44.92
N GLU A 2 43.96 141.47 -44.40
CA GLU A 2 44.63 140.21 -43.97
C GLU A 2 44.01 139.49 -42.77
N ALA A 3 43.54 140.21 -41.74
CA ALA A 3 42.93 139.60 -40.55
C ALA A 3 41.63 138.83 -40.88
N LEU A 4 40.87 139.27 -41.89
CA LEU A 4 39.68 138.57 -42.38
C LEU A 4 40.03 137.31 -43.18
N GLY A 5 41.16 137.32 -43.91
CA GLY A 5 41.66 136.15 -44.65
C GLY A 5 42.08 135.00 -43.73
N ARG A 6 42.79 135.29 -42.64
CA ARG A 6 43.21 134.27 -41.64
C ARG A 6 42.01 133.63 -40.93
N LEU A 7 41.01 134.44 -40.56
CA LEU A 7 39.78 133.96 -39.93
C LEU A 7 38.96 133.09 -40.88
N ALA A 8 38.84 133.49 -42.16
CA ALA A 8 38.09 132.75 -43.17
C ALA A 8 38.73 131.38 -43.46
N VAL A 9 40.06 131.30 -43.56
CA VAL A 9 40.78 130.02 -43.73
C VAL A 9 40.67 129.16 -42.48
N GLY A 10 40.82 129.75 -41.28
CA GLY A 10 40.59 129.04 -40.01
C GLY A 10 39.20 128.40 -39.94
N LEU A 11 38.17 129.05 -40.48
CA LEU A 11 36.82 128.51 -40.55
C LEU A 11 36.64 127.41 -41.60
N HIS A 12 37.36 127.46 -42.71
CA HIS A 12 37.30 126.44 -43.77
C HIS A 12 38.10 125.16 -43.49
N LEU A 13 38.98 125.15 -42.49
CA LEU A 13 39.76 123.97 -42.11
C LEU A 13 38.92 122.95 -41.31
N GLN A 14 39.06 121.66 -41.65
CA GLN A 14 38.41 120.55 -40.93
C GLN A 14 38.87 120.48 -39.46
N PRO A 15 38.02 119.98 -38.52
CA PRO A 15 38.33 119.94 -37.09
C PRO A 15 39.65 119.22 -36.74
N ALA A 16 40.01 118.17 -37.48
CA ALA A 16 41.26 117.44 -37.29
C ALA A 16 42.52 118.27 -37.63
N ILE A 17 42.39 119.28 -38.49
CA ILE A 17 43.49 120.13 -38.96
C ILE A 17 43.61 121.39 -38.07
N ARG A 18 42.48 121.93 -37.57
CA ARG A 18 42.47 123.05 -36.60
C ARG A 18 43.22 122.75 -35.29
N GLY A 19 43.24 121.49 -34.85
CA GLY A 19 43.97 121.09 -33.65
C GLY A 19 45.47 120.87 -33.85
N ASN A 20 45.96 120.95 -35.08
CA ASN A 20 47.36 120.69 -35.38
C ASN A 20 48.20 121.96 -35.17
N ARG A 21 48.92 122.00 -34.04
CA ARG A 21 49.78 123.11 -33.63
C ARG A 21 50.73 123.60 -34.73
N ARG A 22 51.24 122.68 -35.55
CA ARG A 22 52.21 122.99 -36.62
C ARG A 22 51.55 123.69 -37.82
N VAL A 23 50.27 123.38 -38.09
CA VAL A 23 49.48 124.08 -39.11
C VAL A 23 49.14 125.48 -38.62
N GLN A 24 48.82 125.63 -37.33
CA GLN A 24 48.56 126.94 -36.73
C GLN A 24 49.79 127.85 -36.80
N GLU A 25 50.98 127.34 -36.46
CA GLU A 25 52.23 128.09 -36.52
C GLU A 25 52.60 128.53 -37.96
N LEU A 26 52.33 127.70 -38.97
CA LEU A 26 52.56 128.04 -40.40
C LEU A 26 51.54 129.05 -40.94
N VAL A 27 50.28 128.96 -40.49
CA VAL A 27 49.22 129.93 -40.83
C VAL A 27 49.47 131.28 -40.18
N ASP A 28 50.10 131.31 -38.99
CA ASP A 28 50.43 132.54 -38.28
C ASP A 28 51.65 133.26 -38.89
N ALA A 29 52.65 132.52 -39.40
CA ALA A 29 53.85 133.06 -40.02
C ALA A 29 53.73 133.48 -41.51
N ALA A 30 52.57 133.25 -42.14
CA ALA A 30 52.38 133.52 -43.57
C ALA A 30 52.09 135.00 -43.85
N ASP A 31 52.82 135.63 -44.77
CA ASP A 31 52.71 137.07 -45.07
C ASP A 31 51.75 137.39 -46.23
N SER A 32 51.02 136.40 -46.76
CA SER A 32 50.00 136.62 -47.80
C SER A 32 48.88 135.57 -47.75
N VAL A 33 47.71 135.90 -48.30
CA VAL A 33 46.55 135.01 -48.36
C VAL A 33 46.84 133.74 -49.18
N GLU A 34 47.70 133.83 -50.20
CA GLU A 34 48.12 132.69 -51.03
C GLU A 34 49.12 131.78 -50.30
N SER A 35 49.96 132.35 -49.42
CA SER A 35 50.85 131.61 -48.51
C SER A 35 50.05 130.85 -47.44
N ILE A 36 48.99 131.46 -46.90
CA ILE A 36 48.06 130.82 -45.96
C ILE A 36 47.36 129.62 -46.63
N TYR A 37 46.91 129.78 -47.88
CA TYR A 37 46.24 128.70 -48.63
C TYR A 37 47.21 127.53 -48.93
N SER A 38 48.47 127.85 -49.27
CA SER A 38 49.52 126.86 -49.55
C SER A 38 49.92 126.03 -48.32
N ALA A 39 50.01 126.67 -47.14
CA ALA A 39 50.30 126.00 -45.86
C ALA A 39 49.21 125.00 -45.45
N THR A 40 47.97 125.23 -45.90
CA THR A 40 46.83 124.37 -45.58
C THR A 40 46.60 123.21 -46.55
N ILE A 41 47.10 123.32 -47.79
CA ILE A 41 46.80 122.33 -48.86
C ILE A 41 47.91 121.29 -49.02
N TYR A 42 49.16 121.61 -48.70
CA TYR A 42 50.26 120.65 -48.79
C TYR A 42 50.60 120.03 -47.43
N GLN A 43 49.73 119.13 -46.94
CA GLN A 43 50.18 118.03 -46.08
C GLN A 43 50.13 116.73 -46.89
N SER A 44 51.24 116.42 -47.56
CA SER A 44 51.42 115.12 -48.21
C SER A 44 51.58 114.02 -47.13
N PRO A 45 50.90 112.86 -47.23
CA PRO A 45 50.98 111.77 -46.25
C PRO A 45 52.39 111.17 -46.07
N ALA A 46 53.32 111.49 -46.96
CA ALA A 46 54.67 110.92 -47.02
C ALA A 46 55.68 111.54 -46.03
N GLN A 47 55.28 112.50 -45.20
CA GLN A 47 56.14 113.13 -44.17
C GLN A 47 55.54 113.00 -42.76
N GLN A 48 55.00 111.83 -42.42
CA GLN A 48 55.02 111.42 -41.01
C GLN A 48 56.49 111.14 -40.63
N PRO A 49 57.05 111.81 -39.61
CA PRO A 49 58.37 111.45 -39.08
C PRO A 49 58.32 109.98 -38.64
N ALA A 50 59.44 109.26 -38.75
CA ALA A 50 59.58 107.95 -38.14
C ALA A 50 59.08 108.02 -36.68
N PRO A 51 58.28 107.05 -36.22
CA PRO A 51 57.66 107.11 -34.90
C PRO A 51 58.77 107.32 -33.87
N THR A 52 58.64 108.37 -33.07
CA THR A 52 59.56 108.60 -31.94
C THR A 52 59.48 107.37 -31.02
N GLU A 53 60.61 106.98 -30.42
CA GLU A 53 60.69 105.77 -29.57
C GLU A 53 59.58 105.69 -28.51
N HIS A 54 59.10 106.86 -28.06
CA HIS A 54 57.98 107.00 -27.14
C HIS A 54 56.63 106.50 -27.71
N GLU A 55 56.31 106.78 -28.98
CA GLU A 55 55.08 106.29 -29.62
C GLU A 55 55.10 104.78 -29.86
N GLY A 56 56.26 104.23 -30.24
CA GLY A 56 56.43 102.78 -30.36
C GLY A 56 56.23 102.06 -29.03
N THR A 57 56.77 102.65 -27.96
CA THR A 57 56.61 102.16 -26.58
C THR A 57 55.15 102.20 -26.12
N LEU A 58 54.44 103.32 -26.34
CA LEU A 58 53.01 103.45 -26.00
C LEU A 58 52.14 102.45 -26.78
N ARG A 59 52.39 102.25 -28.08
CA ARG A 59 51.67 101.22 -28.87
C ARG A 59 51.94 99.82 -28.34
N GLY A 60 53.18 99.52 -27.93
CA GLY A 60 53.53 98.27 -27.27
C GLY A 60 52.73 98.04 -25.97
N TYR A 61 52.63 99.07 -25.13
CA TYR A 61 51.80 99.01 -23.91
C TYR A 61 50.31 98.79 -24.22
N VAL A 62 49.76 99.46 -25.23
CA VAL A 62 48.36 99.26 -25.64
C VAL A 62 48.13 97.83 -26.13
N HIS A 63 49.02 97.28 -26.96
CA HIS A 63 48.89 95.90 -27.44
C HIS A 63 49.06 94.87 -26.31
N ALA A 64 49.98 95.10 -25.37
CA ALA A 64 50.14 94.25 -24.19
C ALA A 64 48.88 94.29 -23.30
N ALA A 65 48.32 95.48 -23.08
CA ALA A 65 47.08 95.67 -22.32
C ALA A 65 45.89 95.00 -23.03
N GLN A 66 45.75 95.14 -24.35
CA GLN A 66 44.71 94.48 -25.13
C GLN A 66 44.84 92.95 -25.12
N SER A 67 46.06 92.43 -25.18
CA SER A 67 46.32 90.98 -25.07
C SER A 67 45.96 90.46 -23.68
N ALA A 68 46.38 91.17 -22.62
CA ALA A 68 46.03 90.84 -21.25
C ALA A 68 44.52 90.92 -20.99
N GLN A 69 43.83 91.91 -21.59
CA GLN A 69 42.38 92.03 -21.55
C GLN A 69 41.71 90.83 -22.20
N LYS A 70 42.08 90.46 -23.43
CA LYS A 70 41.53 89.27 -24.11
C LYS A 70 41.78 87.98 -23.32
N ALA A 71 42.95 87.84 -22.72
CA ALA A 71 43.26 86.69 -21.87
C ALA A 71 42.40 86.68 -20.58
N ALA A 72 42.12 87.85 -19.99
CA ALA A 72 41.24 87.96 -18.83
C ALA A 72 39.77 87.68 -19.20
N GLU A 73 39.29 88.19 -20.35
CA GLU A 73 37.96 87.89 -20.89
C GLU A 73 37.78 86.40 -21.16
N GLY A 74 38.79 85.75 -21.77
CA GLY A 74 38.80 84.31 -21.97
C GLY A 74 38.70 83.53 -20.66
N ARG A 75 39.47 83.93 -19.63
CA ARG A 75 39.37 83.33 -18.29
C ARG A 75 37.99 83.54 -17.66
N LEU A 76 37.42 84.73 -17.76
CA LEU A 76 36.10 85.03 -17.21
C LEU A 76 35.02 84.16 -17.85
N LEU A 77 35.05 83.98 -19.18
CA LEU A 77 34.10 83.10 -19.87
C LEU A 77 34.22 81.64 -19.42
N THR A 78 35.45 81.15 -19.19
CA THR A 78 35.64 79.80 -18.64
C THR A 78 35.10 79.67 -17.22
N GLU A 79 35.30 80.66 -16.35
CA GLU A 79 34.75 80.66 -14.99
C GLU A 79 33.22 80.72 -14.98
N ILE A 80 32.61 81.52 -15.87
CA ILE A 80 31.15 81.57 -16.02
C ILE A 80 30.62 80.20 -16.42
N GLY A 81 31.23 79.54 -17.42
CA GLY A 81 30.83 78.20 -17.83
C GLY A 81 30.97 77.15 -16.72
N LEU A 82 32.05 77.22 -15.92
CA LEU A 82 32.23 76.35 -14.75
C LEU A 82 31.16 76.61 -13.68
N ARG A 83 30.81 77.88 -13.45
CA ARG A 83 29.76 78.27 -12.50
C ARG A 83 28.39 77.77 -12.94
N GLU A 84 28.03 77.98 -14.20
CA GLU A 84 26.76 77.50 -14.76
C GLU A 84 26.64 75.98 -14.68
N ASN A 85 27.74 75.26 -14.97
CA ASN A 85 27.82 73.81 -14.80
C ASN A 85 27.61 73.42 -13.33
N ALA A 86 28.30 74.07 -12.38
CA ALA A 86 28.11 73.80 -10.96
C ALA A 86 26.67 74.08 -10.49
N GLU A 87 26.06 75.16 -10.95
CA GLU A 87 24.65 75.48 -10.64
C GLU A 87 23.68 74.44 -11.22
N SER A 88 23.97 73.90 -12.41
CA SER A 88 23.17 72.83 -13.01
C SER A 88 23.26 71.52 -12.22
N LEU A 89 24.46 71.16 -11.76
CA LEU A 89 24.68 70.00 -10.90
C LEU A 89 23.97 70.17 -9.56
N LEU A 90 24.08 71.36 -8.95
CA LEU A 90 23.35 71.66 -7.71
C LEU A 90 21.84 71.52 -7.91
N ARG A 91 21.28 72.06 -9.00
CA ARG A 91 19.85 71.90 -9.32
C ARG A 91 19.47 70.43 -9.47
N SER A 92 20.28 69.63 -10.16
CA SER A 92 20.07 68.17 -10.29
C SER A 92 20.09 67.47 -8.94
N CYS A 93 21.10 67.72 -8.11
CA CYS A 93 21.19 67.14 -6.77
C CYS A 93 19.98 67.50 -5.91
N HIS A 94 19.50 68.75 -5.95
CA HIS A 94 18.31 69.15 -5.19
C HIS A 94 17.04 68.40 -5.63
N GLN A 95 16.88 68.16 -6.94
CA GLN A 95 15.77 67.37 -7.46
C GLN A 95 15.86 65.91 -7.01
N GLU A 96 17.04 65.31 -7.05
CA GLU A 96 17.27 63.95 -6.55
C GLU A 96 17.00 63.85 -5.04
N PHE A 97 17.47 64.80 -4.25
CA PHE A 97 17.18 64.85 -2.81
C PHE A 97 15.68 64.97 -2.52
N ALA A 98 14.95 65.76 -3.32
CA ALA A 98 13.49 65.86 -3.18
C ALA A 98 12.79 64.54 -3.53
N ALA A 99 13.23 63.86 -4.60
CA ALA A 99 12.71 62.55 -4.98
C ALA A 99 12.99 61.49 -3.92
N LEU A 100 14.23 61.42 -3.41
CA LEU A 100 14.65 60.54 -2.32
C LEU A 100 13.86 60.79 -1.03
N ARG A 101 13.62 62.06 -0.68
CA ARG A 101 12.79 62.39 0.49
C ARG A 101 11.39 61.81 0.35
N LYS A 102 10.76 61.95 -0.82
CA LYS A 102 9.43 61.40 -1.09
C LYS A 102 9.41 59.86 -1.03
N THR A 103 10.44 59.18 -1.52
CA THR A 103 10.50 57.71 -1.44
C THR A 103 10.71 57.23 0.00
N VAL A 104 11.51 57.94 0.79
CA VAL A 104 11.67 57.65 2.23
C VAL A 104 10.36 57.83 2.99
N GLU A 105 9.64 58.93 2.75
CA GLU A 105 8.31 59.17 3.35
C GLU A 105 7.32 58.05 3.00
N ASN A 106 7.29 57.63 1.73
CA ASN A 106 6.46 56.51 1.29
C ASN A 106 6.85 55.18 1.97
N ALA A 107 8.15 54.90 2.10
CA ALA A 107 8.65 53.69 2.76
C ALA A 107 8.30 53.68 4.27
N GLN A 108 8.38 54.84 4.92
CA GLN A 108 7.96 55.00 6.31
C GLN A 108 6.45 54.77 6.48
N ALA A 109 5.63 55.32 5.59
CA ALA A 109 4.19 55.10 5.59
C ALA A 109 3.82 53.62 5.39
N LEU A 110 4.50 52.94 4.45
CA LEU A 110 4.31 51.51 4.21
C LEU A 110 4.73 50.66 5.41
N THR A 111 5.84 51.01 6.07
CA THR A 111 6.30 50.35 7.28
C THR A 111 5.29 50.50 8.43
N ALA A 112 4.73 51.71 8.61
CA ALA A 112 3.68 51.96 9.60
C ALA A 112 2.41 51.14 9.29
N HIS A 113 2.01 51.06 8.02
CA HIS A 113 0.89 50.24 7.58
C HIS A 113 1.11 48.76 7.92
N TYR A 114 2.26 48.17 7.56
CA TYR A 114 2.53 46.77 7.86
C TYR A 114 2.61 46.48 9.36
N LYS A 115 3.17 47.39 10.16
CA LYS A 115 3.14 47.27 11.63
C LYS A 115 1.71 47.24 12.16
N ALA A 116 0.84 48.16 11.69
CA ALA A 116 -0.56 48.19 12.10
C ALA A 116 -1.32 46.91 11.70
N VAL A 117 -1.03 46.36 10.51
CA VAL A 117 -1.59 45.09 10.07
C VAL A 117 -1.10 43.93 10.96
N SER A 118 0.20 43.86 11.28
CA SER A 118 0.75 42.85 12.20
C SER A 118 0.06 42.89 13.55
N TYR A 119 -0.06 44.08 14.16
CA TYR A 119 -0.75 44.23 15.45
C TYR A 119 -2.22 43.81 15.38
N LYS A 120 -2.91 44.07 14.27
CA LYS A 120 -4.30 43.58 14.09
C LYS A 120 -4.35 42.06 13.97
N PHE A 121 -3.40 41.44 13.28
CA PHE A 121 -3.33 39.97 13.22
C PHE A 121 -3.02 39.37 14.59
N GLU A 122 -2.05 39.93 15.31
CA GLU A 122 -1.71 39.50 16.67
C GLU A 122 -2.90 39.69 17.64
N ALA A 123 -3.65 40.79 17.52
CA ALA A 123 -4.83 41.04 18.34
C ALA A 123 -6.06 40.20 17.96
N ASN A 124 -6.21 39.86 16.67
CA ASN A 124 -7.34 39.04 16.20
C ASN A 124 -7.14 37.55 16.44
N ILE A 125 -5.91 37.08 16.63
CA ILE A 125 -5.64 35.68 16.89
C ILE A 125 -5.44 35.47 18.38
N ASP A 126 -6.53 35.11 19.06
CA ASP A 126 -6.47 34.53 20.41
C ASP A 126 -5.93 33.09 20.32
N HIS A 127 -4.62 32.99 20.08
CA HIS A 127 -3.89 31.73 19.98
C HIS A 127 -4.15 30.83 21.20
N THR A 128 -4.36 31.44 22.37
CA THR A 128 -4.66 30.76 23.63
C THR A 128 -6.01 30.04 23.59
N GLU A 129 -7.06 30.67 23.08
CA GLU A 129 -8.39 30.07 22.99
C GLU A 129 -8.42 28.95 21.94
N VAL A 130 -7.81 29.19 20.77
CA VAL A 130 -7.74 28.18 19.71
C VAL A 130 -6.98 26.94 20.20
N LEU A 131 -5.85 27.13 20.88
CA LEU A 131 -5.10 26.03 21.49
C LEU A 131 -5.92 25.31 22.55
N ALA A 132 -6.53 26.02 23.51
CA ALA A 132 -7.37 25.43 24.54
C ALA A 132 -8.54 24.62 23.95
N ARG A 133 -9.20 25.15 22.91
CA ARG A 133 -10.27 24.44 22.20
C ARG A 133 -9.75 23.18 21.51
N SER A 134 -8.58 23.24 20.88
CA SER A 134 -7.98 22.09 20.23
C SER A 134 -7.56 21.01 21.23
N GLU A 135 -6.96 21.40 22.36
CA GLU A 135 -6.60 20.48 23.45
C GLU A 135 -7.82 19.81 24.06
N ASN A 136 -8.90 20.57 24.31
CA ASN A 136 -10.14 20.01 24.83
C ASN A 136 -10.75 18.97 23.87
N ARG A 137 -10.68 19.20 22.56
CA ARG A 137 -11.13 18.21 21.55
C ARG A 137 -10.26 16.96 21.55
N VAL A 138 -8.94 17.11 21.72
CA VAL A 138 -8.01 15.98 21.81
C VAL A 138 -8.31 15.16 23.07
N ARG A 139 -8.43 15.80 24.24
CA ARG A 139 -8.77 15.12 25.49
C ARG A 139 -10.10 14.37 25.41
N ALA A 140 -11.14 15.01 24.84
CA ALA A 140 -12.43 14.35 24.63
C ALA A 140 -12.31 13.10 23.71
N ALA A 141 -11.50 13.19 22.64
CA ALA A 141 -11.24 12.03 21.79
C ALA A 141 -10.47 10.93 22.52
N GLU A 142 -9.46 11.28 23.31
CA GLU A 142 -8.70 10.34 24.14
C GLU A 142 -9.59 9.62 25.16
N ASP A 143 -10.50 10.35 25.81
CA ASP A 143 -11.48 9.78 26.76
C ASP A 143 -12.41 8.77 26.07
N THR A 144 -12.90 9.10 24.86
CA THR A 144 -13.74 8.15 24.08
C THR A 144 -12.97 6.91 23.66
N VAL A 145 -11.70 7.05 23.27
CA VAL A 145 -10.83 5.91 22.92
C VAL A 145 -10.53 5.06 24.16
N ALA A 146 -10.32 5.69 25.32
CA ALA A 146 -10.12 4.98 26.58
C ALA A 146 -11.38 4.18 26.96
N ASP A 147 -12.57 4.77 26.82
CA ASP A 147 -13.83 4.09 27.10
C ASP A 147 -14.07 2.91 26.14
N LEU A 148 -13.93 3.13 24.83
CA LEU A 148 -14.06 2.06 23.82
C LEU A 148 -13.07 0.92 24.08
N ASN A 149 -11.84 1.21 24.50
CA ASN A 149 -10.88 0.18 24.88
C ASN A 149 -11.30 -0.61 26.14
N ARG A 150 -11.93 0.04 27.13
CA ARG A 150 -12.49 -0.66 28.30
C ARG A 150 -13.64 -1.57 27.87
N GLN A 151 -14.54 -1.09 27.02
CA GLN A 151 -15.64 -1.89 26.46
C GLN A 151 -15.11 -3.08 25.64
N LEU A 152 -14.10 -2.87 24.80
CA LEU A 152 -13.47 -3.93 24.01
C LEU A 152 -12.83 -5.00 24.89
N LYS A 153 -12.12 -4.59 25.95
CA LYS A 153 -11.54 -5.54 26.92
C LYS A 153 -12.63 -6.34 27.63
N HIS A 154 -13.71 -5.68 28.06
CA HIS A 154 -14.82 -6.34 28.73
C HIS A 154 -15.53 -7.34 27.81
N THR A 155 -15.92 -6.92 26.60
CA THR A 155 -16.57 -7.78 25.61
C THR A 155 -15.69 -8.96 25.19
N LYS A 156 -14.39 -8.73 24.98
CA LYS A 156 -13.42 -9.81 24.74
C LYS A 156 -13.39 -10.80 25.89
N SER A 157 -13.34 -10.34 27.14
CA SER A 157 -13.34 -11.23 28.31
C SER A 157 -14.62 -12.05 28.42
N ALA A 158 -15.79 -11.44 28.20
CA ALA A 158 -17.08 -12.10 28.22
C ALA A 158 -17.20 -13.14 27.10
N PHE A 159 -16.70 -12.82 25.90
CA PHE A 159 -16.67 -13.75 24.77
C PHE A 159 -15.76 -14.94 25.04
N MET A 160 -14.55 -14.73 25.56
CA MET A 160 -13.63 -15.81 25.93
C MET A 160 -14.24 -16.71 27.02
N ALA A 161 -14.93 -16.14 28.01
CA ALA A 161 -15.65 -16.92 29.02
C ALA A 161 -16.78 -17.77 28.41
N LYS A 162 -17.52 -17.22 27.43
CA LYS A 162 -18.57 -17.95 26.70
C LYS A 162 -18.01 -19.08 25.83
N ILE A 163 -16.86 -18.86 25.18
CA ILE A 163 -16.14 -19.93 24.47
C ILE A 163 -15.75 -21.02 25.46
N ALA A 164 -15.08 -20.68 26.57
CA ALA A 164 -14.67 -21.66 27.56
C ALA A 164 -15.86 -22.49 28.08
N ALA A 165 -16.99 -21.83 28.41
CA ALA A 165 -18.21 -22.51 28.82
C ALA A 165 -18.74 -23.47 27.73
N LYS A 166 -18.81 -23.03 26.47
CA LYS A 166 -19.22 -23.89 25.35
C LYS A 166 -18.25 -25.06 25.13
N THR A 167 -16.94 -24.83 25.24
CA THR A 167 -15.93 -25.89 25.13
C THR A 167 -16.13 -26.91 26.24
N THR A 168 -16.40 -26.50 27.48
CA THR A 168 -16.73 -27.44 28.57
C THR A 168 -18.04 -28.19 28.30
N GLN A 169 -19.06 -27.53 27.74
CA GLN A 169 -20.32 -28.20 27.37
C GLN A 169 -20.09 -29.26 26.28
N VAL A 170 -19.29 -28.95 25.25
CA VAL A 170 -18.94 -29.91 24.19
C VAL A 170 -18.14 -31.09 24.78
N ALA A 171 -17.18 -30.84 25.66
CA ALA A 171 -16.42 -31.90 26.34
C ALA A 171 -17.32 -32.79 27.23
N ASN A 172 -18.30 -32.20 27.91
CA ASN A 172 -19.26 -32.97 28.71
C ASN A 172 -20.21 -33.80 27.84
N LEU A 173 -20.66 -33.25 26.71
CA LEU A 173 -21.46 -33.98 25.73
C LEU A 173 -20.67 -35.12 25.11
N SER A 174 -19.41 -34.90 24.71
CA SER A 174 -18.57 -35.95 24.16
C SER A 174 -18.29 -37.05 25.19
N ALA A 175 -18.04 -36.71 26.45
CA ALA A 175 -17.93 -37.68 27.54
C ALA A 175 -19.23 -38.47 27.75
N THR A 176 -20.39 -37.81 27.72
CA THR A 176 -21.70 -38.47 27.86
C THR A 176 -21.97 -39.41 26.69
N LEU A 177 -21.66 -38.99 25.46
CA LEU A 177 -21.80 -39.82 24.26
C LEU A 177 -20.85 -41.03 24.33
N ALA A 178 -19.60 -40.84 24.76
CA ALA A 178 -18.65 -41.94 24.95
C ALA A 178 -19.15 -42.94 26.01
N ILE A 179 -19.70 -42.47 27.14
CA ILE A 179 -20.33 -43.34 28.13
C ILE A 179 -21.54 -44.06 27.54
N SER A 180 -22.41 -43.38 26.80
CA SER A 180 -23.58 -44.02 26.17
C SER A 180 -23.21 -45.05 25.10
N HIS A 181 -22.08 -44.88 24.42
CA HIS A 181 -21.57 -45.82 23.43
C HIS A 181 -20.93 -47.06 24.10
N ILE A 182 -20.23 -46.89 25.22
CA ILE A 182 -19.66 -47.99 26.00
C ILE A 182 -20.75 -48.75 26.75
N VAL A 183 -21.70 -48.02 27.32
CA VAL A 183 -22.83 -48.51 28.08
C VAL A 183 -24.03 -48.49 27.15
N ASP A 184 -24.08 -49.43 26.21
CA ASP A 184 -25.22 -49.64 25.32
C ASP A 184 -26.42 -50.26 26.10
N ASP A 185 -26.84 -49.51 27.14
CA ASP A 185 -27.96 -49.78 28.04
C ASP A 185 -29.26 -49.16 27.54
N SER A 186 -29.22 -48.59 26.34
CA SER A 186 -30.40 -48.21 25.58
C SER A 186 -31.38 -49.38 25.54
N ALA A 187 -32.68 -49.07 25.60
CA ALA A 187 -33.73 -50.08 25.44
C ALA A 187 -33.52 -50.90 24.15
N GLU A 188 -32.94 -50.27 23.13
CA GLU A 188 -32.56 -50.90 21.87
C GLU A 188 -31.37 -51.86 22.01
N GLY A 189 -30.28 -51.46 22.69
CA GLY A 189 -29.14 -52.34 22.98
C GLY A 189 -29.55 -53.56 23.82
N LYS A 190 -30.39 -53.36 24.85
CA LYS A 190 -30.96 -54.44 25.67
C LYS A 190 -31.91 -55.34 24.87
N ALA A 191 -32.77 -54.77 24.02
CA ALA A 191 -33.64 -55.53 23.14
C ALA A 191 -32.85 -56.34 22.11
N SER A 192 -31.78 -55.77 21.54
CA SER A 192 -30.89 -56.43 20.59
C SER A 192 -30.17 -57.64 21.22
N ARG A 193 -29.63 -57.48 22.44
CA ARG A 193 -29.05 -58.60 23.22
C ARG A 193 -30.09 -59.68 23.50
N ARG A 194 -31.29 -59.31 23.97
CA ARG A 194 -32.37 -60.26 24.24
C ARG A 194 -32.88 -60.97 22.98
N CYS A 195 -32.98 -60.28 21.85
CA CYS A 195 -33.30 -60.87 20.56
C CYS A 195 -32.24 -61.89 20.13
N SER A 196 -30.96 -61.57 20.31
CA SER A 196 -29.85 -62.49 20.02
C SER A 196 -29.91 -63.75 20.90
N GLU A 197 -30.14 -63.59 22.21
CA GLU A 197 -30.31 -64.71 23.13
C GLU A 197 -31.53 -65.58 22.79
N LEU A 198 -32.67 -64.97 22.43
CA LEU A 198 -33.88 -65.69 22.02
C LEU A 198 -33.67 -66.45 20.72
N LEU A 199 -32.99 -65.85 19.74
CA LEU A 199 -32.62 -66.53 18.50
C LEU A 199 -31.70 -67.72 18.76
N GLU A 200 -30.73 -67.58 19.66
CA GLU A 200 -29.84 -68.68 20.03
C GLU A 200 -30.60 -69.80 20.75
N ARG A 201 -31.48 -69.46 21.70
CA ARG A 201 -32.36 -70.45 22.35
C ARG A 201 -33.28 -71.14 21.35
N ASN A 202 -33.86 -70.40 20.41
CA ASN A 202 -34.73 -70.97 19.39
C ASN A 202 -33.95 -71.93 18.48
N ARG A 203 -32.72 -71.58 18.07
CA ARG A 203 -31.82 -72.50 17.36
C ARG A 203 -31.58 -73.79 18.15
N ARG A 204 -31.24 -73.68 19.44
CA ARG A 204 -31.03 -74.86 20.31
C ARG A 204 -32.29 -75.73 20.41
N LEU A 205 -33.47 -75.11 20.54
CA LEU A 205 -34.75 -75.82 20.57
C LEU A 205 -35.08 -76.49 19.23
N MET A 206 -34.81 -75.83 18.10
CA MET A 206 -34.98 -76.42 16.77
C MET A 206 -34.09 -77.65 16.59
N THR A 207 -32.84 -77.58 17.04
CA THR A 207 -31.93 -78.74 17.05
C THR A 207 -32.47 -79.87 17.93
N ALA A 208 -32.91 -79.56 19.15
CA ALA A 208 -33.49 -80.55 20.06
C ALA A 208 -34.79 -81.17 19.50
N ASN A 209 -35.67 -80.38 18.90
CA ASN A 209 -36.91 -80.86 18.28
C ASN A 209 -36.61 -81.77 17.09
N ARG A 210 -35.61 -81.42 16.27
CA ARG A 210 -35.12 -82.29 15.19
C ARG A 210 -34.64 -83.63 15.75
N THR A 211 -33.84 -83.64 16.81
CA THR A 211 -33.38 -84.88 17.47
C THR A 211 -34.50 -85.70 18.10
N LEU A 212 -35.54 -85.06 18.66
CA LEU A 212 -36.69 -85.79 19.20
C LEU A 212 -37.53 -86.41 18.09
N ARG A 213 -37.75 -85.71 16.97
CA ARG A 213 -38.48 -86.26 15.81
C ARG A 213 -37.77 -87.47 15.22
N THR A 214 -36.44 -87.46 15.11
CA THR A 214 -35.68 -88.63 14.64
C THR A 214 -35.83 -89.79 15.62
N ARG A 215 -35.70 -89.55 16.94
CA ARG A 215 -35.92 -90.59 17.96
C ARG A 215 -37.33 -91.19 17.95
N VAL A 216 -38.37 -90.38 17.81
CA VAL A 216 -39.76 -90.86 17.79
C VAL A 216 -40.04 -91.69 16.53
N LYS A 217 -39.53 -91.27 15.37
CA LYS A 217 -39.66 -92.06 14.13
C LYS A 217 -38.98 -93.43 14.24
N LEU A 218 -37.85 -93.50 14.94
CA LEU A 218 -37.13 -94.77 15.17
C LEU A 218 -37.82 -95.65 16.21
N VAL A 219 -38.38 -95.09 17.30
CA VAL A 219 -39.13 -95.85 18.32
C VAL A 219 -40.47 -96.38 17.80
N GLN A 220 -41.07 -95.73 16.79
CA GLN A 220 -42.30 -96.19 16.14
C GLN A 220 -42.06 -97.27 15.08
N LEU A 221 -40.80 -97.56 14.72
CA LEU A 221 -40.49 -98.65 13.80
C LEU A 221 -40.39 -99.95 14.61
N ASP A 222 -41.30 -100.88 14.34
CA ASP A 222 -41.35 -102.19 15.01
C ASP A 222 -40.02 -102.94 14.79
N PRO A 223 -39.41 -103.57 15.80
CA PRO A 223 -38.14 -104.29 15.65
C PRO A 223 -38.18 -105.37 14.56
N ASP A 224 -39.33 -106.03 14.40
CA ASP A 224 -39.56 -107.00 13.33
C ASP A 224 -39.56 -106.36 11.94
N VAL A 225 -40.01 -105.09 11.82
CA VAL A 225 -40.01 -104.33 10.57
C VAL A 225 -38.59 -103.89 10.21
N LEU A 226 -37.74 -103.50 11.17
CA LEU A 226 -36.32 -103.21 10.90
C LEU A 226 -35.57 -104.44 10.37
N VAL A 227 -35.79 -105.60 11.00
CA VAL A 227 -35.18 -106.87 10.56
C VAL A 227 -35.69 -107.28 9.18
N LEU A 228 -37.01 -107.18 8.92
CA LEU A 228 -37.60 -107.46 7.60
C LEU A 228 -37.07 -106.53 6.51
N VAL A 229 -36.89 -105.24 6.83
CA VAL A 229 -36.38 -104.23 5.92
C VAL A 229 -34.93 -104.57 5.52
N THR A 230 -34.07 -104.97 6.46
CA THR A 230 -32.70 -105.41 6.14
C THR A 230 -32.63 -106.77 5.41
N GLU A 231 -33.54 -107.70 5.72
CA GLU A 231 -33.63 -109.01 5.04
C GLU A 231 -34.14 -108.85 3.59
N GLY A 232 -35.14 -107.98 3.38
CA GLY A 232 -35.65 -107.60 2.07
C GLY A 232 -34.69 -106.77 1.22
N TYR A 233 -33.73 -106.07 1.85
CA TYR A 233 -32.62 -105.39 1.16
C TYR A 233 -31.75 -106.40 0.40
N SER A 234 -31.50 -107.55 1.03
CA SER A 234 -30.62 -108.59 0.50
C SER A 234 -31.30 -109.44 -0.60
N THR A 235 -32.63 -109.51 -0.59
CA THR A 235 -33.42 -110.27 -1.58
C THR A 235 -33.96 -109.43 -2.74
N GLY A 236 -33.93 -108.10 -2.63
CA GLY A 236 -34.35 -107.16 -3.69
C GLY A 236 -35.87 -107.05 -3.89
N GLU A 237 -36.67 -107.57 -2.95
CA GLU A 237 -38.13 -107.64 -3.09
C GLU A 237 -38.89 -106.41 -2.56
N ILE A 238 -38.24 -105.48 -1.85
CA ILE A 238 -38.88 -104.31 -1.23
C ILE A 238 -38.57 -103.02 -2.01
N ASP A 239 -39.62 -102.25 -2.35
CA ASP A 239 -39.50 -100.93 -2.99
C ASP A 239 -39.23 -99.83 -1.94
N TRP A 240 -38.01 -99.32 -1.96
CA TRP A 240 -37.45 -98.39 -0.97
C TRP A 240 -37.99 -96.96 -1.06
N ASN A 241 -38.73 -96.60 -2.11
CA ASN A 241 -39.40 -95.30 -2.19
C ASN A 241 -40.62 -95.21 -1.26
N MET A 242 -41.15 -96.36 -0.80
CA MET A 242 -42.27 -96.37 0.14
C MET A 242 -41.86 -96.12 1.59
N LEU A 243 -40.59 -96.34 1.96
CA LEU A 243 -40.06 -95.99 3.27
C LEU A 243 -39.42 -94.60 3.20
N GLU A 244 -40.00 -93.63 3.93
CA GLU A 244 -39.49 -92.25 4.07
C GLU A 244 -38.18 -92.18 4.90
N VAL A 245 -37.22 -93.05 4.63
CA VAL A 245 -35.90 -93.13 5.27
C VAL A 245 -34.86 -92.47 4.37
N CYS A 246 -33.96 -91.67 4.95
CA CYS A 246 -32.92 -90.96 4.20
C CYS A 246 -31.93 -91.94 3.53
N GLU A 247 -31.47 -91.61 2.33
CA GLU A 247 -30.58 -92.46 1.52
C GLU A 247 -29.30 -92.88 2.27
N ASN A 248 -28.68 -91.95 3.01
CA ASN A 248 -27.51 -92.23 3.85
C ASN A 248 -27.77 -93.27 4.95
N THR A 249 -28.97 -93.27 5.54
CA THR A 249 -29.34 -94.22 6.58
C THR A 249 -29.53 -95.62 5.97
N LYS A 250 -29.99 -95.71 4.71
CA LYS A 250 -30.12 -96.99 3.99
C LYS A 250 -28.76 -97.65 3.72
N ASP A 251 -27.74 -96.87 3.38
CA ASP A 251 -26.39 -97.39 3.10
C ASP A 251 -25.70 -97.90 4.38
N VAL A 252 -25.80 -97.17 5.49
CA VAL A 252 -25.19 -97.58 6.77
C VAL A 252 -25.85 -98.83 7.35
N LEU A 253 -27.18 -98.93 7.28
CA LEU A 253 -27.90 -100.13 7.75
C LEU A 253 -27.54 -101.39 6.94
N ARG A 254 -27.23 -101.22 5.64
CA ARG A 254 -26.80 -102.33 4.78
C ARG A 254 -25.40 -102.83 5.15
N ASP A 255 -24.46 -101.90 5.34
CA ASP A 255 -23.07 -102.25 5.67
C ASP A 255 -23.00 -102.94 7.05
N GLU A 256 -23.73 -102.42 8.03
CA GLU A 256 -23.74 -103.02 9.38
C GLU A 256 -24.41 -104.41 9.40
N TYR A 257 -25.46 -104.64 8.60
CA TYR A 257 -26.08 -105.97 8.46
C TYR A 257 -25.13 -106.98 7.81
N LEU A 258 -24.37 -106.58 6.78
CA LEU A 258 -23.39 -107.44 6.12
C LEU A 258 -22.20 -107.79 7.02
N ASN A 259 -21.86 -106.91 7.96
CA ASN A 259 -20.75 -107.10 8.90
C ASN A 259 -21.17 -107.77 10.22
N ALA A 260 -22.47 -108.02 10.43
CA ALA A 260 -22.96 -108.66 11.65
C ALA A 260 -22.65 -110.16 11.68
N ASP A 261 -22.18 -110.65 12.84
CA ASP A 261 -21.85 -112.06 13.05
C ASP A 261 -23.14 -112.91 13.01
N PRO A 262 -23.23 -113.98 12.17
CA PRO A 262 -24.44 -114.80 12.01
C PRO A 262 -24.90 -115.52 13.28
N ALA A 263 -24.11 -115.51 14.36
CA ALA A 263 -24.49 -116.03 15.67
C ALA A 263 -25.22 -115.01 16.57
N THR A 264 -25.37 -113.75 16.12
CA THR A 264 -25.99 -112.67 16.91
C THR A 264 -27.50 -112.88 17.01
N SER A 265 -28.05 -112.81 18.22
CA SER A 265 -29.49 -112.95 18.44
C SER A 265 -30.26 -111.82 17.72
N ARG A 266 -31.47 -112.12 17.23
CA ARG A 266 -32.29 -111.17 16.46
C ARG A 266 -32.54 -109.86 17.22
N ASP A 267 -32.76 -109.94 18.53
CA ASP A 267 -33.00 -108.76 19.37
C ASP A 267 -31.72 -107.90 19.51
N SER A 268 -30.55 -108.53 19.64
CA SER A 268 -29.26 -107.83 19.71
C SER A 268 -28.85 -107.21 18.38
N LEU A 269 -29.17 -107.88 17.26
CA LEU A 269 -28.97 -107.35 15.91
C LEU A 269 -29.88 -106.14 15.65
N ALA A 270 -31.15 -106.23 16.03
CA ALA A 270 -32.10 -105.12 15.92
C ALA A 270 -31.65 -103.90 16.74
N GLU A 271 -31.08 -104.12 17.93
CA GLU A 271 -30.54 -103.04 18.77
C GLU A 271 -29.28 -102.38 18.17
N LEU A 272 -28.38 -103.16 17.56
CA LEU A 272 -27.21 -102.64 16.82
C LEU A 272 -27.62 -101.85 15.58
N LEU A 273 -28.58 -102.36 14.79
CA LEU A 273 -29.09 -101.70 13.61
C LEU A 273 -29.85 -100.40 13.96
N ALA A 274 -30.66 -100.41 15.02
CA ALA A 274 -31.31 -99.21 15.53
C ALA A 274 -30.29 -98.14 15.97
N ARG A 275 -29.15 -98.57 16.53
CA ARG A 275 -28.07 -97.67 16.95
C ARG A 275 -27.28 -97.12 15.76
N ALA A 276 -26.93 -97.95 14.79
CA ALA A 276 -26.25 -97.51 13.56
C ALA A 276 -27.11 -96.56 12.72
N GLY A 277 -28.42 -96.83 12.60
CA GLY A 277 -29.37 -95.91 11.95
C GLY A 277 -29.48 -94.56 12.66
N PHE A 278 -29.40 -94.54 14.00
CA PHE A 278 -29.44 -93.33 14.81
C PHE A 278 -28.17 -92.45 14.68
N ASP A 279 -27.02 -93.06 14.44
CA ASP A 279 -25.75 -92.34 14.29
C ASP A 279 -25.56 -91.83 12.84
N ALA A 280 -26.06 -92.56 11.84
CA ALA A 280 -26.11 -92.10 10.45
C ALA A 280 -26.97 -90.83 10.25
N GLU A 281 -28.13 -90.74 10.90
CA GLU A 281 -29.00 -89.53 10.82
C GLU A 281 -28.44 -88.31 11.56
N ARG A 282 -27.49 -88.52 12.49
CA ARG A 282 -26.74 -87.42 13.13
C ARG A 282 -25.61 -86.88 12.26
N GLY A 283 -25.28 -87.53 11.15
CA GLY A 283 -24.20 -87.11 10.24
C GLY A 283 -22.80 -87.46 10.75
N GLU A 284 -22.67 -88.36 11.72
CA GLU A 284 -21.39 -88.94 12.14
C GLU A 284 -21.20 -90.31 11.46
N SER A 285 -20.99 -90.30 10.13
CA SER A 285 -20.50 -91.48 9.41
C SER A 285 -18.98 -91.51 9.47
N ALA A 286 -18.45 -92.59 10.03
CA ALA A 286 -17.07 -92.98 9.86
C ALA A 286 -16.78 -93.19 8.36
N GLY A 287 -15.83 -92.40 7.85
CA GLY A 287 -15.01 -92.76 6.69
C GLY A 287 -15.69 -93.00 5.35
N HIS A 288 -16.07 -91.93 4.65
CA HIS A 288 -15.96 -91.91 3.19
C HIS A 288 -15.38 -90.57 2.71
N VAL A 289 -14.08 -90.60 2.43
CA VAL A 289 -13.34 -89.53 1.77
C VAL A 289 -13.56 -89.70 0.27
N ASP A 290 -14.22 -88.73 -0.37
CA ASP A 290 -14.36 -88.69 -1.82
C ASP A 290 -13.78 -87.38 -2.39
N PRO A 291 -12.80 -87.41 -3.32
CA PRO A 291 -11.79 -86.35 -3.46
C PRO A 291 -12.19 -85.20 -4.41
N LYS A 292 -13.48 -85.04 -4.73
CA LYS A 292 -13.92 -84.20 -5.87
C LYS A 292 -14.62 -82.89 -5.54
N LYS A 293 -14.67 -82.47 -4.27
CA LYS A 293 -15.39 -81.25 -3.86
C LYS A 293 -14.55 -80.06 -3.40
N ILE A 294 -13.22 -80.10 -3.55
CA ILE A 294 -12.33 -78.99 -3.19
C ILE A 294 -12.19 -77.93 -4.31
N SER A 295 -12.68 -78.19 -5.54
CA SER A 295 -12.41 -77.31 -6.70
C SER A 295 -13.40 -76.15 -6.91
N ALA A 296 -14.59 -76.18 -6.27
CA ALA A 296 -15.61 -75.15 -6.50
C ALA A 296 -15.57 -73.99 -5.49
N ASP A 297 -15.16 -74.25 -4.24
CA ASP A 297 -15.29 -73.28 -3.14
C ASP A 297 -14.13 -72.26 -3.08
N ASN A 298 -13.04 -72.50 -3.83
CA ASN A 298 -11.92 -71.57 -3.95
C ASN A 298 -12.03 -70.58 -5.12
N ARG A 299 -13.08 -70.64 -5.95
CA ARG A 299 -13.31 -69.67 -7.05
C ARG A 299 -14.29 -68.54 -6.74
N GLN A 300 -15.04 -68.61 -5.64
CA GLN A 300 -15.99 -67.56 -5.25
C GLN A 300 -15.47 -66.61 -4.16
N ARG A 301 -14.34 -66.91 -3.50
CA ARG A 301 -13.67 -65.99 -2.57
C ARG A 301 -12.66 -65.04 -3.22
N ALA A 302 -12.39 -65.16 -4.53
CA ALA A 302 -11.40 -64.36 -5.23
C ALA A 302 -11.98 -63.25 -6.14
N THR A 303 -13.31 -63.09 -6.24
CA THR A 303 -13.93 -62.12 -7.18
C THR A 303 -14.70 -60.98 -6.51
N ASN A 304 -14.64 -60.84 -5.18
CA ASN A 304 -15.23 -59.70 -4.46
C ASN A 304 -14.19 -58.84 -3.73
N ALA A 305 -12.90 -59.02 -4.03
CA ALA A 305 -11.81 -58.23 -3.46
C ALA A 305 -11.29 -57.13 -4.42
N ASP A 306 -11.81 -57.03 -5.64
CA ASP A 306 -11.51 -55.96 -6.59
C ASP A 306 -12.82 -55.30 -7.05
N VAL A 307 -12.76 -53.98 -7.24
CA VAL A 307 -13.85 -53.01 -7.54
C VAL A 307 -14.43 -52.34 -6.29
N LEU A 308 -13.71 -51.32 -5.78
CA LEU A 308 -14.09 -49.89 -5.88
C LEU A 308 -12.94 -49.04 -5.31
N GLU A 309 -11.88 -48.87 -6.09
CA GLU A 309 -11.09 -47.63 -6.09
C GLU A 309 -11.75 -46.70 -7.11
N GLU A 310 -12.31 -45.58 -6.66
CA GLU A 310 -12.02 -44.21 -7.14
C GLU A 310 -13.02 -43.18 -6.57
N ASP A 311 -12.43 -42.06 -6.16
CA ASP A 311 -12.94 -40.70 -6.12
C ASP A 311 -14.03 -40.28 -5.11
N VAL A 312 -13.56 -39.69 -3.98
CA VAL A 312 -14.01 -38.35 -3.59
C VAL A 312 -12.81 -37.53 -3.09
N VAL A 313 -12.38 -36.59 -3.94
CA VAL A 313 -11.62 -35.39 -3.55
C VAL A 313 -12.54 -34.50 -2.71
N MET A 314 -12.12 -34.15 -1.50
CA MET A 314 -12.61 -32.96 -0.80
C MET A 314 -11.42 -32.22 -0.19
N GLU A 315 -11.29 -30.97 -0.62
CA GLU A 315 -10.31 -29.97 -0.22
C GLU A 315 -10.33 -29.73 1.29
N ASP A 316 -9.18 -29.90 1.93
CA ASP A 316 -8.89 -29.26 3.22
C ASP A 316 -8.23 -27.90 2.94
N HIS A 317 -8.94 -26.84 3.34
CA HIS A 317 -8.38 -25.51 3.51
C HIS A 317 -8.46 -25.11 4.99
N GLN A 318 -7.25 -24.96 5.55
CA GLN A 318 -6.82 -23.93 6.53
C GLN A 318 -7.33 -24.04 7.98
N ASP A 319 -6.40 -24.32 8.90
CA ASP A 319 -5.87 -23.29 9.82
C ASP A 319 -4.73 -23.83 10.71
N GLU A 320 -3.48 -23.52 10.36
CA GLU A 320 -2.42 -23.36 11.35
C GLU A 320 -1.69 -22.03 11.13
N ALA A 321 -1.69 -21.21 12.18
CA ALA A 321 -1.13 -19.87 12.22
C ALA A 321 0.42 -19.87 12.17
N PRO A 322 1.05 -18.84 11.59
CA PRO A 322 2.50 -18.75 11.51
C PRO A 322 3.11 -18.12 12.78
N VAL A 323 4.04 -18.85 13.40
CA VAL A 323 4.99 -18.31 14.37
C VAL A 323 6.10 -17.55 13.64
N SER A 324 6.11 -16.24 13.83
CA SER A 324 7.28 -15.37 14.04
C SER A 324 8.61 -15.84 13.42
N LYS A 325 8.99 -15.27 12.28
CA LYS A 325 10.40 -14.93 12.00
C LYS A 325 10.52 -13.53 11.41
N THR A 326 11.18 -12.71 12.21
CA THR A 326 11.72 -11.39 11.96
C THR A 326 12.65 -11.34 10.74
N SER A 327 12.77 -10.13 10.18
CA SER A 327 13.90 -9.59 9.40
C SER A 327 14.01 -10.00 7.92
N LYS A 328 13.56 -9.10 7.02
CA LYS A 328 14.41 -8.33 6.09
C LYS A 328 13.54 -7.60 5.06
N LEU A 329 14.03 -6.43 4.65
CA LEU A 329 13.57 -5.55 3.55
C LEU A 329 12.42 -4.57 3.84
N ARG A 330 12.81 -3.33 4.17
CA ARG A 330 12.46 -2.14 3.37
C ARG A 330 13.33 -0.96 3.81
N ARG A 331 14.48 -0.79 3.15
CA ARG A 331 15.25 0.45 3.15
C ARG A 331 14.97 1.12 1.80
N LEU A 332 13.92 1.94 1.78
CA LEU A 332 13.66 2.87 0.68
C LEU A 332 13.33 4.23 1.32
N LYS A 333 14.38 5.00 1.58
CA LYS A 333 14.34 6.46 1.76
C LYS A 333 15.30 6.98 0.68
N ARG A 334 14.79 7.50 -0.44
CA ARG A 334 14.53 8.94 -0.66
C ARG A 334 15.64 9.79 -0.04
N SER A 335 16.74 9.91 -0.77
CA SER A 335 17.66 11.04 -0.68
C SER A 335 17.19 12.09 -1.69
N ALA A 336 16.44 13.07 -1.20
CA ALA A 336 16.27 14.36 -1.85
C ALA A 336 16.04 15.40 -0.77
N LEU A 337 16.83 16.48 -0.86
CA LEU A 337 16.65 17.83 -0.31
C LEU A 337 17.44 18.23 0.95
N PHE A 338 18.21 19.31 0.73
CA PHE A 338 18.87 20.28 1.63
C PHE A 338 20.20 19.89 2.29
N ASP A 339 21.31 20.25 1.63
CA ASP A 339 22.05 21.50 1.92
C ASP A 339 22.46 22.19 0.61
#